data_AF-A0AAJ6IYR0-F1
#
_entry.id   AF-A0AAJ6IYR0-F1
#
_cell.length_a   1.000
_cell.length_b   1.000
_cell.length_c   1.000
_cell.angle_alpha   90.00
_cell.angle_beta   90.00
_cell.angle_gamma   90.00
#
_symmetry.space_group_name_H-M   'P 1'
#
loop_
_entity.id
_entity.type
_entity.pdbx_description
1 polymer ?
#
loop_
_entity_poly.entity_id
_entity_poly.type
_entity_poly.pdbx_seq_one_letter_code
_entity_poly.pdbx_strand_id
1 'polypeptide(L)'
;MTPVTGGPVLTAVVGRRFTTGRTRFGDRPENLEYARTHAAQAGVALLPGLTDGTAVNSFEDMSAGLLAASAESRERGAAGHTGPAPGARPVDLLVLAHAAPDAVPTTLAAAAIAERIPGDPMVLGVTEQGRATPFTALRLVSGHWRRHGHRRAVVMVFDQSFTPYANDVPDTWHVDGDAAVLLDLEAGPAGAAGSYRIHQEHGLAPGAAPRRLRAMLAAADPGGTGRVLAGSGIGADWAPDSRGPVLRAPAGRPATGALGLLPGLPPGDGPGPLLLADYDGELGDLSLCRIEGTGT
;
A
#
# COMPACT_ATOMS: atom_id res chain seq x y z
N MET A 1 3.53 5.71 -31.08
CA MET A 1 3.64 5.13 -29.72
C MET A 1 3.70 3.61 -29.89
N THR A 2 4.86 2.98 -29.67
CA THR A 2 5.01 1.52 -29.82
C THR A 2 4.19 0.84 -28.72
N PRO A 3 3.31 -0.14 -29.03
CA PRO A 3 2.56 -0.85 -28.00
C PRO A 3 3.52 -1.54 -27.04
N VAL A 4 3.32 -1.33 -25.73
CA VAL A 4 4.08 -2.02 -24.69
C VAL A 4 3.54 -3.45 -24.63
N THR A 5 4.26 -4.39 -25.25
CA THR A 5 4.02 -5.83 -25.12
C THR A 5 4.54 -6.27 -23.75
N GLY A 6 3.75 -6.09 -22.71
CA GLY A 6 4.16 -6.35 -21.33
C GLY A 6 3.15 -5.85 -20.30
N GLY A 7 3.47 -6.04 -19.02
CA GLY A 7 2.67 -5.56 -17.90
C GLY A 7 3.54 -4.90 -16.84
N PRO A 8 2.92 -4.30 -15.82
CA PRO A 8 3.66 -3.78 -14.68
C PRO A 8 4.32 -4.92 -13.90
N VAL A 9 5.60 -4.74 -13.63
CA VAL A 9 6.43 -5.64 -12.83
C VAL A 9 6.92 -4.87 -11.61
N LEU A 10 6.74 -5.44 -10.43
CA LEU A 10 7.26 -4.91 -9.18
C LEU A 10 8.78 -5.06 -9.16
N THR A 11 9.51 -3.95 -9.22
CA THR A 11 10.99 -3.91 -9.29
C THR A 11 11.64 -3.47 -7.98
N ALA A 12 10.89 -2.80 -7.11
CA ALA A 12 11.35 -2.47 -5.77
C ALA A 12 10.19 -2.31 -4.80
N VAL A 13 10.45 -2.62 -3.54
CA VAL A 13 9.52 -2.40 -2.42
C VAL A 13 10.30 -1.81 -1.27
N VAL A 14 9.78 -0.74 -0.68
CA VAL A 14 10.33 -0.13 0.54
C VAL A 14 9.20 0.03 1.53
N GLY A 15 9.40 -0.36 2.77
CA GLY A 15 8.43 -0.14 3.84
C GLY A 15 9.11 0.43 5.06
N ARG A 16 8.44 1.36 5.74
CA ARG A 16 8.97 2.02 6.94
C ARG A 16 7.87 2.24 7.96
N ARG A 17 8.29 2.24 9.22
CA ARG A 17 7.54 2.80 10.34
C ARG A 17 8.05 4.21 10.62
N PHE A 18 7.14 5.08 11.06
CA PHE A 18 7.43 6.47 11.37
C PHE A 18 7.02 6.75 12.82
N THR A 19 7.99 6.66 13.73
CA THR A 19 7.74 6.76 15.18
C THR A 19 7.82 8.17 15.73
N THR A 20 8.40 9.11 14.96
CA THR A 20 8.65 10.48 15.41
C THR A 20 8.04 11.44 14.41
N GLY A 21 7.01 12.18 14.82
CA GLY A 21 6.39 13.22 14.02
C GLY A 21 7.40 14.30 13.62
N ARG A 22 7.39 14.69 12.35
CA ARG A 22 8.32 15.66 11.76
C ARG A 22 7.68 17.01 11.45
N THR A 23 6.36 17.03 11.29
CA THR A 23 5.57 18.24 11.08
C THR A 23 4.88 18.60 12.39
N ARG A 24 4.84 19.89 12.76
CA ARG A 24 3.97 20.33 13.86
C ARG A 24 2.61 20.69 13.28
N PHE A 25 1.56 20.21 13.91
CA PHE A 25 0.20 20.42 13.45
C PHE A 25 -0.15 21.91 13.30
N GLY A 26 0.35 22.76 14.20
CA GLY A 26 0.16 24.21 14.16
C GLY A 26 1.19 24.99 13.33
N ASP A 27 2.12 24.34 12.62
CA ASP A 27 2.99 25.04 11.65
C ASP A 27 2.16 25.72 10.55
N ARG A 28 0.91 25.28 10.36
CA ARG A 28 -0.11 25.96 9.56
C ARG A 28 -1.35 26.23 10.43
N PRO A 29 -1.64 27.50 10.76
CA PRO A 29 -2.81 27.86 11.56
C PRO A 29 -4.13 27.31 11.00
N GLU A 30 -4.22 27.16 9.68
CA GLU A 30 -5.38 26.64 8.96
C GLU A 30 -5.70 25.18 9.34
N ASN A 31 -4.73 24.39 9.82
CA ASN A 31 -4.96 23.01 10.24
C ASN A 31 -5.89 22.93 11.46
N LEU A 32 -5.69 23.82 12.43
CA LEU A 32 -6.50 23.83 13.65
C LEU A 32 -7.90 24.36 13.38
N GLU A 33 -8.02 25.37 12.51
CA GLU A 33 -9.32 25.85 12.05
C GLU A 33 -10.08 24.79 11.26
N TYR A 34 -9.40 24.10 10.33
CA TYR A 34 -9.96 22.97 9.61
C TYR A 34 -10.45 21.89 10.57
N ALA A 35 -9.62 21.47 11.52
CA ALA A 35 -9.99 20.44 12.49
C ALA A 35 -11.19 20.83 13.34
N ARG A 36 -11.23 22.08 13.85
CA ARG A 36 -12.37 22.61 14.62
C ARG A 36 -13.66 22.60 13.81
N THR A 37 -13.58 23.08 12.57
CA THR A 37 -14.74 23.16 11.68
C THR A 37 -15.25 21.77 11.34
N HIS A 38 -14.36 20.86 10.96
CA HIS A 38 -14.71 19.49 10.59
C HIS A 38 -15.29 18.71 11.78
N ALA A 39 -14.67 18.83 12.96
CA ALA A 39 -15.17 18.20 14.18
C ALA A 39 -16.58 18.71 14.55
N ALA A 40 -16.79 20.03 14.47
CA ALA A 40 -18.11 20.63 14.73
C ALA A 40 -19.17 20.16 13.72
N GLN A 41 -18.82 20.05 12.44
CA GLN A 41 -19.71 19.54 11.38
C GLN A 41 -20.08 18.07 11.58
N ALA A 42 -19.10 17.25 11.97
CA ALA A 42 -19.31 15.83 12.23
C ALA A 42 -19.94 15.54 13.61
N GLY A 43 -20.08 16.55 14.48
CA GLY A 43 -20.61 16.39 15.83
C GLY A 43 -19.69 15.61 16.77
N VAL A 44 -18.38 15.62 16.50
CA VAL A 44 -17.36 14.93 17.30
C VAL A 44 -16.47 15.92 18.04
N ALA A 45 -15.84 15.46 19.12
CA ALA A 45 -14.88 16.27 19.86
C ALA A 45 -13.53 16.31 19.15
N LEU A 46 -12.77 17.39 19.32
CA LEU A 46 -11.35 17.40 19.00
C LEU A 46 -10.60 16.40 19.89
N LEU A 47 -9.47 15.91 19.38
CA LEU A 47 -8.59 15.05 20.14
C LEU A 47 -8.12 15.79 21.41
N PRO A 48 -8.27 15.19 22.61
CA PRO A 48 -7.78 15.80 23.84
C PRO A 48 -6.28 16.07 23.78
N GLY A 49 -5.87 17.28 24.16
CA GLY A 49 -4.45 17.67 24.14
C GLY A 49 -3.91 18.01 22.74
N LEU A 50 -4.76 18.13 21.72
CA LEU A 50 -4.38 18.72 20.45
C LEU A 50 -3.90 20.16 20.67
N THR A 51 -2.67 20.45 20.27
CA THR A 51 -2.05 21.78 20.34
C THR A 51 -1.30 22.07 19.04
N ASP A 52 -0.92 23.33 18.85
CA ASP A 52 -0.08 23.73 17.72
C ASP A 52 1.28 23.00 17.71
N GLY A 53 1.77 22.61 18.89
CA GLY A 53 3.02 21.86 19.04
C GLY A 53 2.90 20.36 18.82
N THR A 54 1.70 19.83 18.55
CA THR A 54 1.50 18.38 18.35
C THR A 54 2.28 17.92 17.13
N ALA A 55 3.26 17.04 17.33
CA ALA A 55 4.08 16.48 16.27
C ALA A 55 3.36 15.32 15.58
N VAL A 56 3.30 15.36 14.24
CA VAL A 56 2.62 14.38 13.40
C VAL A 56 3.52 13.98 12.22
N ASN A 57 3.25 12.82 11.64
CA ASN A 57 3.81 12.46 10.34
C ASN A 57 2.78 12.77 9.26
N SER A 58 3.10 13.70 8.36
CA SER A 58 2.30 13.92 7.16
C SER A 58 2.59 12.85 6.11
N PHE A 59 1.70 12.67 5.12
CA PHE A 59 2.02 11.82 3.98
C PHE A 59 3.22 12.35 3.20
N GLU A 60 3.39 13.67 3.14
CA GLU A 60 4.55 14.30 2.53
C GLU A 60 5.87 13.87 3.22
N ASP A 61 5.91 13.87 4.55
CA ASP A 61 7.10 13.45 5.32
C ASP A 61 7.37 11.95 5.16
N MET A 62 6.32 11.13 5.25
CA MET A 62 6.44 9.68 5.09
C MET A 62 6.94 9.33 3.69
N SER A 63 6.42 10.02 2.67
CA SER A 63 6.84 9.85 1.28
C SER A 63 8.29 10.24 1.05
N ALA A 64 8.76 11.35 1.63
CA ALA A 64 10.20 11.70 1.58
C ALA A 64 11.05 10.59 2.20
N GLY A 65 10.63 10.05 3.35
CA GLY A 65 11.33 8.95 4.02
C GLY A 65 11.38 7.67 3.18
N LEU A 66 10.32 7.37 2.43
CA LEU A 66 10.27 6.24 1.50
C LEU A 66 11.13 6.46 0.26
N LEU A 67 11.07 7.65 -0.35
CA LEU A 67 11.85 7.99 -1.54
C LEU A 67 13.35 7.96 -1.25
N ALA A 68 13.78 8.50 -0.10
CA ALA A 68 15.17 8.43 0.35
C ALA A 68 15.64 6.99 0.54
N ALA A 69 14.86 6.17 1.26
CA ALA A 69 15.19 4.76 1.48
C ALA A 69 15.19 3.95 0.16
N SER A 70 14.34 4.33 -0.80
CA SER A 70 14.31 3.74 -2.14
C SER A 70 15.57 4.11 -2.93
N ALA A 71 16.01 5.36 -2.90
CA ALA A 71 17.26 5.80 -3.53
C ALA A 71 18.47 5.04 -2.96
N GLU A 72 18.59 4.99 -1.63
CA GLU A 72 19.66 4.26 -0.96
C GLU A 72 19.67 2.76 -1.30
N SER A 73 18.48 2.13 -1.42
CA SER A 73 18.39 0.71 -1.77
C SER A 73 18.87 0.43 -3.19
N ARG A 74 18.66 1.37 -4.12
CA ARG A 74 19.20 1.29 -5.49
C ARG A 74 20.72 1.46 -5.50
N GLU A 75 21.24 2.42 -4.75
CA GLU A 75 22.68 2.67 -4.64
C GLU A 75 23.43 1.47 -4.04
N ARG A 76 22.83 0.81 -3.04
CA ARG A 76 23.40 -0.38 -2.41
C ARG A 76 23.29 -1.66 -3.24
N GLY A 77 22.64 -1.63 -4.41
CA GLY A 77 22.42 -2.82 -5.24
C GLY A 77 21.71 -3.94 -4.49
N ALA A 78 20.82 -3.60 -3.54
CA ALA A 78 20.18 -4.57 -2.67
C ALA A 78 19.46 -5.66 -3.49
N ALA A 79 19.61 -6.92 -3.05
CA ALA A 79 18.97 -8.07 -3.67
C ALA A 79 17.47 -7.81 -3.81
N GLY A 80 16.97 -7.80 -5.04
CA GLY A 80 15.62 -7.38 -5.39
C GLY A 80 15.55 -6.27 -6.44
N HIS A 81 16.65 -5.54 -6.67
CA HIS A 81 16.74 -4.58 -7.78
C HIS A 81 17.24 -5.27 -9.06
N THR A 82 16.31 -5.78 -9.89
CA THR A 82 16.65 -6.44 -11.17
C THR A 82 16.65 -5.49 -12.37
N GLY A 83 16.55 -4.19 -12.14
CA GLY A 83 16.53 -3.14 -13.18
C GLY A 83 17.86 -2.39 -13.32
N PRO A 84 18.16 -1.83 -14.50
CA PRO A 84 19.38 -1.04 -14.71
C PRO A 84 19.33 0.28 -13.93
N ALA A 85 20.39 0.65 -13.21
CA ALA A 85 20.66 2.06 -12.88
C ALA A 85 21.28 2.71 -14.13
N PRO A 86 20.72 3.80 -14.72
CA PRO A 86 20.86 5.16 -14.16
C PRO A 86 19.71 6.16 -14.51
N GLY A 87 19.51 7.18 -13.67
CA GLY A 87 18.57 8.29 -13.91
C GLY A 87 17.11 7.83 -13.93
N ALA A 88 16.50 7.76 -12.75
CA ALA A 88 15.13 7.26 -12.53
C ALA A 88 14.21 7.64 -13.69
N ARG A 89 13.79 6.62 -14.47
CA ARG A 89 12.85 6.83 -15.57
C ARG A 89 11.70 7.71 -15.06
N PRO A 90 11.23 8.68 -15.86
CA PRO A 90 10.02 9.43 -15.55
C PRO A 90 8.93 8.50 -15.02
N VAL A 91 8.37 8.83 -13.85
CA VAL A 91 7.18 8.17 -13.34
C VAL A 91 6.01 8.74 -14.11
N ASP A 92 5.26 7.87 -14.77
CA ASP A 92 4.09 8.29 -15.53
C ASP A 92 2.83 8.33 -14.63
N LEU A 93 2.84 7.55 -13.55
CA LEU A 93 1.70 7.37 -12.66
C LEU A 93 2.14 7.27 -11.19
N LEU A 94 1.58 8.14 -10.35
CA LEU A 94 1.65 8.08 -8.89
C LEU A 94 0.28 7.71 -8.34
N VAL A 95 0.20 6.66 -7.52
CA VAL A 95 -1.03 6.30 -6.80
C VAL A 95 -0.79 6.39 -5.30
N LEU A 96 -1.57 7.21 -4.61
CA LEU A 96 -1.62 7.25 -3.15
C LEU A 96 -2.78 6.40 -2.66
N ALA A 97 -2.52 5.54 -1.69
CA ALA A 97 -3.51 4.62 -1.13
C ALA A 97 -3.49 4.72 0.40
N HIS A 98 -4.63 4.99 1.03
CA HIS A 98 -4.69 5.08 2.49
C HIS A 98 -6.10 4.80 3.01
N ALA A 99 -6.18 4.21 4.21
CA ALA A 99 -7.46 3.96 4.88
C ALA A 99 -7.87 5.13 5.79
N ALA A 100 -6.91 5.88 6.33
CA ALA A 100 -7.15 7.09 7.13
C ALA A 100 -6.57 8.31 6.39
N PRO A 101 -7.17 9.52 6.51
CA PRO A 101 -6.68 10.72 5.84
C PRO A 101 -5.33 11.20 6.39
N ASP A 102 -4.65 12.08 5.65
CA ASP A 102 -3.41 12.74 6.11
C ASP A 102 -3.68 13.59 7.38
N ALA A 103 -2.70 13.59 8.29
CA ALA A 103 -2.70 14.35 9.53
C ALA A 103 -2.70 15.86 9.26
N VAL A 104 -2.21 16.27 8.09
CA VAL A 104 -2.09 17.67 7.68
C VAL A 104 -3.04 17.93 6.49
N PRO A 105 -4.34 18.14 6.74
CA PRO A 105 -5.36 18.17 5.69
C PRO A 105 -5.24 19.38 4.74
N THR A 106 -4.50 20.41 5.15
CA THR A 106 -4.25 21.60 4.32
C THR A 106 -3.09 21.42 3.33
N THR A 107 -2.34 20.32 3.42
CA THR A 107 -1.34 19.95 2.42
C THR A 107 -1.99 19.15 1.30
N LEU A 108 -1.79 19.61 0.07
CA LEU A 108 -2.07 18.80 -1.11
C LEU A 108 -0.97 17.74 -1.26
N ALA A 109 -0.99 16.71 -0.41
CA ALA A 109 0.09 15.71 -0.32
C ALA A 109 0.43 15.10 -1.68
N ALA A 110 -0.59 14.78 -2.48
CA ALA A 110 -0.45 14.32 -3.86
C ALA A 110 0.44 15.21 -4.73
N ALA A 111 0.20 16.53 -4.70
CA ALA A 111 0.99 17.49 -5.48
C ALA A 111 2.41 17.62 -4.93
N ALA A 112 2.55 17.77 -3.61
CA ALA A 112 3.86 17.89 -2.96
C ALA A 112 4.75 16.65 -3.19
N ILE A 113 4.16 15.45 -3.25
CA ILE A 113 4.87 14.21 -3.56
C ILE A 113 5.23 14.16 -5.05
N ALA A 114 4.32 14.54 -5.95
CA ALA A 114 4.58 14.55 -7.39
C ALA A 114 5.74 15.46 -7.76
N GLU A 115 5.87 16.64 -7.13
CA GLU A 115 7.00 17.56 -7.33
C GLU A 115 8.37 16.96 -6.97
N ARG A 116 8.38 15.92 -6.11
CA ARG A 116 9.61 15.22 -5.68
C ARG A 116 9.96 14.02 -6.55
N ILE A 117 9.09 13.66 -7.49
CA ILE A 117 9.24 12.48 -8.34
C ILE A 117 9.49 12.95 -9.79
N PRO A 118 10.51 12.42 -10.49
CA PRO A 118 10.76 12.78 -11.88
C PRO A 118 9.60 12.32 -12.77
N GLY A 119 9.21 13.14 -13.76
CA GLY A 119 8.34 12.72 -14.86
C GLY A 119 6.96 13.36 -14.94
N ASP A 120 6.62 14.28 -14.02
CA ASP A 120 5.29 14.92 -13.97
C ASP A 120 4.15 13.87 -13.98
N PRO A 121 4.12 12.97 -12.98
CA PRO A 121 3.23 11.83 -13.01
C PRO A 121 1.77 12.27 -12.94
N MET A 122 0.90 11.56 -13.66
CA MET A 122 -0.52 11.58 -13.35
C MET A 122 -0.72 11.05 -11.92
N VAL A 123 -1.47 11.77 -11.09
CA VAL A 123 -1.68 11.41 -9.69
C VAL A 123 -3.10 10.91 -9.46
N LEU A 124 -3.23 9.76 -8.80
CA LEU A 124 -4.50 9.17 -8.37
C LEU A 124 -4.50 8.92 -6.87
N GLY A 125 -5.66 9.11 -6.23
CA GLY A 125 -5.90 8.73 -4.83
C GLY A 125 -6.87 7.55 -4.74
N VAL A 126 -6.60 6.61 -3.85
CA VAL A 126 -7.52 5.54 -3.44
C VAL A 126 -7.68 5.62 -1.93
N THR A 127 -8.89 5.89 -1.48
CA THR A 127 -9.19 6.15 -0.07
C THR A 127 -10.45 5.42 0.35
N GLU A 128 -10.67 5.26 1.65
CA GLU A 128 -11.94 4.76 2.22
C GLU A 128 -12.36 3.36 1.73
N GLN A 129 -11.41 2.49 1.37
CA GLN A 129 -11.68 1.08 1.03
C GLN A 129 -11.07 0.10 2.04
N GLY A 130 -10.79 0.58 3.25
CA GLY A 130 -10.19 -0.20 4.33
C GLY A 130 -8.99 -1.01 3.83
N ARG A 131 -9.03 -2.32 4.06
CA ARG A 131 -7.96 -3.27 3.68
C ARG A 131 -7.84 -3.53 2.17
N ALA A 132 -8.87 -3.23 1.39
CA ALA A 132 -8.86 -3.41 -0.07
C ALA A 132 -8.13 -2.28 -0.80
N THR A 133 -7.93 -1.13 -0.15
CA THR A 133 -7.27 0.08 -0.69
C THR A 133 -5.98 -0.19 -1.49
N PRO A 134 -4.95 -0.88 -0.95
CA PRO A 134 -3.72 -1.14 -1.72
C PRO A 134 -3.92 -2.05 -2.94
N PHE A 135 -4.88 -2.97 -2.89
CA PHE A 135 -5.17 -3.88 -4.00
C PHE A 135 -5.89 -3.16 -5.13
N THR A 136 -6.80 -2.24 -4.79
CA THR A 136 -7.43 -1.35 -5.76
C THR A 136 -6.40 -0.44 -6.42
N ALA A 137 -5.44 0.10 -5.67
CA ALA A 137 -4.34 0.89 -6.24
C ALA A 137 -3.53 0.10 -7.29
N LEU A 138 -3.15 -1.14 -6.98
CA LEU A 138 -2.46 -2.02 -7.94
C LEU A 138 -3.32 -2.36 -9.17
N ARG A 139 -4.64 -2.53 -8.98
CA ARG A 139 -5.58 -2.73 -10.09
C ARG A 139 -5.66 -1.50 -11.00
N LEU A 140 -5.64 -0.30 -10.43
CA LEU A 140 -5.59 0.97 -11.20
C LEU A 140 -4.30 1.09 -11.99
N VAL A 141 -3.15 0.76 -11.40
CA VAL A 141 -1.87 0.74 -12.14
C VAL A 141 -1.98 -0.18 -13.35
N SER A 142 -2.43 -1.42 -13.16
CA SER A 142 -2.63 -2.37 -14.26
C SER A 142 -3.58 -1.87 -15.35
N GLY A 143 -4.67 -1.20 -14.96
CA GLY A 143 -5.63 -0.60 -15.88
C GLY A 143 -5.03 0.52 -16.72
N HIS A 144 -4.35 1.46 -16.07
CA HIS A 144 -3.72 2.60 -16.74
C HIS A 144 -2.54 2.17 -17.61
N TRP A 145 -1.76 1.17 -17.18
CA TRP A 145 -0.69 0.58 -17.95
C TRP A 145 -1.15 0.13 -19.34
N ARG A 146 -2.24 -0.65 -19.37
CA ARG A 146 -2.81 -1.19 -20.62
C ARG A 146 -3.39 -0.10 -21.52
N ARG A 147 -3.97 0.95 -20.93
CA ARG A 147 -4.69 1.99 -21.69
C ARG A 147 -3.79 3.12 -22.17
N HIS A 148 -2.81 3.53 -21.38
CA HIS A 148 -2.00 4.72 -21.62
C HIS A 148 -0.55 4.41 -21.98
N GLY A 149 -0.13 3.15 -21.91
CA GLY A 149 1.23 2.74 -22.25
C GLY A 149 2.29 3.27 -21.28
N HIS A 150 1.88 3.56 -20.03
CA HIS A 150 2.80 3.90 -18.95
C HIS A 150 3.90 2.85 -18.83
N ARG A 151 5.09 3.29 -18.45
CA ARG A 151 6.30 2.47 -18.35
C ARG A 151 6.83 2.40 -16.94
N ARG A 152 6.46 3.37 -16.09
CA ARG A 152 6.77 3.35 -14.66
C ARG A 152 5.63 3.91 -13.84
N ALA A 153 5.31 3.23 -12.75
CA ALA A 153 4.36 3.70 -11.75
C ALA A 153 4.95 3.57 -10.34
N VAL A 154 4.60 4.51 -9.48
CA VAL A 154 4.90 4.44 -8.04
C VAL A 154 3.58 4.36 -7.29
N VAL A 155 3.44 3.37 -6.42
CA VAL A 155 2.32 3.27 -5.49
C VAL A 155 2.86 3.52 -4.09
N MET A 156 2.26 4.47 -3.37
CA MET A 156 2.55 4.70 -1.96
C MET A 156 1.30 4.41 -1.13
N VAL A 157 1.45 3.52 -0.15
CA VAL A 157 0.38 3.08 0.73
C VAL A 157 0.69 3.58 2.14
N PHE A 158 -0.29 4.17 2.82
CA PHE A 158 -0.13 4.77 4.14
C PHE A 158 -1.13 4.22 5.14
N ASP A 159 -0.64 3.93 6.33
CA ASP A 159 -1.41 3.84 7.56
C ASP A 159 -0.95 4.98 8.47
N GLN A 160 -1.90 5.78 8.95
CA GLN A 160 -1.63 6.89 9.85
C GLN A 160 -2.55 6.82 11.06
N SER A 161 -1.95 6.94 12.23
CA SER A 161 -2.61 6.80 13.53
C SER A 161 -3.20 8.11 14.05
N PHE A 162 -2.68 9.25 13.58
CA PHE A 162 -3.14 10.55 14.04
C PHE A 162 -4.38 11.01 13.27
N THR A 163 -5.42 11.41 14.02
CA THR A 163 -6.53 12.22 13.52
C THR A 163 -6.83 13.32 14.55
N PRO A 164 -7.13 14.57 14.13
CA PRO A 164 -7.26 15.69 15.06
C PRO A 164 -8.60 15.72 15.82
N TYR A 165 -9.45 14.72 15.60
CA TYR A 165 -10.77 14.57 16.21
C TYR A 165 -11.00 13.12 16.62
N ALA A 166 -11.91 12.92 17.58
CA ALA A 166 -12.33 11.59 17.97
C ALA A 166 -13.02 10.89 16.80
N ASN A 167 -12.51 9.70 16.46
CA ASN A 167 -13.06 8.86 15.40
C ASN A 167 -13.52 7.54 16.01
N ASP A 168 -14.82 7.27 15.90
CA ASP A 168 -15.41 5.99 16.28
C ASP A 168 -15.36 5.06 15.06
N VAL A 169 -14.16 4.54 14.78
CA VAL A 169 -13.94 3.54 13.73
C VAL A 169 -13.97 2.14 14.35
N PRO A 170 -14.40 1.11 13.60
CA PRO A 170 -14.28 -0.27 14.05
C PRO A 170 -12.84 -0.60 14.48
N ASP A 171 -12.69 -1.40 15.54
CA ASP A 171 -11.36 -1.83 16.05
C ASP A 171 -10.48 -2.44 14.95
N THR A 172 -11.11 -3.09 13.96
CA THR A 172 -10.45 -3.71 12.80
C THR A 172 -9.77 -2.71 11.87
N TRP A 173 -10.17 -1.44 11.90
CA TRP A 173 -9.62 -0.33 11.13
C TRP A 173 -8.70 0.58 11.95
N HIS A 174 -8.59 0.35 13.26
CA HIS A 174 -7.67 1.09 14.10
C HIS A 174 -6.24 0.98 13.58
N VAL A 175 -5.53 2.10 13.54
CA VAL A 175 -4.13 2.17 13.11
C VAL A 175 -3.20 2.29 14.32
N ASP A 176 -2.36 1.28 14.51
CA ASP A 176 -1.34 1.24 15.57
C ASP A 176 0.02 1.73 15.02
N GLY A 177 0.12 3.06 15.02
CA GLY A 177 1.29 3.83 14.60
C GLY A 177 1.45 4.00 13.08
N ASP A 178 2.21 5.01 12.71
CA ASP A 178 2.34 5.42 11.31
C ASP A 178 3.27 4.47 10.54
N ALA A 179 2.82 4.04 9.36
CA ALA A 179 3.56 3.18 8.45
C ALA A 179 3.29 3.57 7.01
N ALA A 180 4.29 3.35 6.15
CA ALA A 180 4.09 3.49 4.73
C ALA A 180 4.88 2.45 3.93
N VAL A 181 4.36 2.10 2.75
CA VAL A 181 5.00 1.21 1.79
C VAL A 181 5.02 1.87 0.42
N LEU A 182 6.19 1.89 -0.22
CA LEU A 182 6.40 2.27 -1.62
C LEU A 182 6.60 1.03 -2.46
N LEU A 183 5.85 0.93 -3.56
CA LEU A 183 6.04 -0.05 -4.62
C LEU A 183 6.50 0.70 -5.88
N ASP A 184 7.65 0.32 -6.43
CA ASP A 184 8.11 0.80 -7.73
C ASP A 184 7.82 -0.27 -8.78
N LEU A 185 7.12 0.11 -9.85
CA LEU A 185 6.68 -0.78 -10.90
C LEU A 185 7.19 -0.30 -12.24
N GLU A 186 7.82 -1.20 -13.00
CA GLU A 186 8.31 -0.91 -14.35
C GLU A 186 7.70 -1.85 -15.39
N ALA A 187 7.87 -1.48 -16.67
CA ALA A 187 7.43 -2.31 -17.77
C ALA A 187 8.30 -3.56 -17.85
N GLY A 188 7.67 -4.73 -17.76
CA GLY A 188 8.34 -5.99 -18.02
C GLY A 188 7.49 -6.92 -18.89
N PRO A 189 8.10 -8.00 -19.40
CA PRO A 189 7.37 -8.99 -20.18
C PRO A 189 6.29 -9.66 -19.31
N ALA A 190 5.22 -10.13 -19.94
CA ALA A 190 4.15 -10.85 -19.25
C ALA A 190 4.72 -12.10 -18.57
N GLY A 191 4.36 -12.33 -17.30
CA GLY A 191 4.83 -13.48 -16.52
C GLY A 191 6.27 -13.34 -16.00
N ALA A 192 6.92 -12.20 -16.18
CA ALA A 192 8.21 -11.92 -15.54
C ALA A 192 8.11 -12.00 -14.02
N ALA A 193 9.23 -12.31 -13.36
CA ALA A 193 9.36 -12.17 -11.92
C ALA A 193 8.93 -10.77 -11.47
N GLY A 194 8.09 -10.69 -10.44
CA GLY A 194 7.50 -9.43 -9.98
C GLY A 194 6.25 -8.97 -10.74
N SER A 195 5.89 -9.59 -11.87
CA SER A 195 4.57 -9.34 -12.48
C SER A 195 3.46 -9.81 -11.54
N TYR A 196 2.31 -9.14 -11.56
CA TYR A 196 1.26 -9.41 -10.59
C TYR A 196 -0.15 -9.48 -11.19
N ARG A 197 -1.05 -10.15 -10.47
CA ARG A 197 -2.47 -10.28 -10.78
C ARG A 197 -3.31 -10.06 -9.53
N ILE A 198 -4.30 -9.18 -9.63
CA ILE A 198 -5.23 -8.84 -8.56
C ILE A 198 -6.57 -9.52 -8.80
N HIS A 199 -7.11 -10.14 -7.75
CA HIS A 199 -8.48 -10.63 -7.67
C HIS A 199 -9.13 -10.00 -6.43
N GLN A 200 -10.29 -9.36 -6.62
CA GLN A 200 -11.06 -8.78 -5.52
C GLN A 200 -12.51 -9.30 -5.62
N GLU A 201 -13.07 -9.62 -4.48
CA GLU A 201 -14.48 -9.97 -4.33
C GLU A 201 -15.10 -9.10 -3.26
N HIS A 202 -16.31 -8.63 -3.53
CA HIS A 202 -17.02 -7.65 -2.74
C HIS A 202 -18.31 -8.25 -2.17
N GLY A 203 -18.81 -7.69 -1.07
CA GLY A 203 -20.07 -8.12 -0.45
C GLY A 203 -20.02 -9.53 0.16
N LEU A 204 -18.83 -10.00 0.53
CA LEU A 204 -18.63 -11.31 1.13
C LEU A 204 -18.86 -11.25 2.63
N ALA A 205 -19.78 -12.08 3.14
CA ALA A 205 -20.03 -12.19 4.58
C ALA A 205 -18.81 -12.81 5.32
N PRO A 206 -18.51 -12.39 6.57
CA PRO A 206 -17.33 -12.86 7.30
C PRO A 206 -17.21 -14.38 7.41
N GLY A 207 -18.33 -15.09 7.66
CA GLY A 207 -18.34 -16.55 7.74
C GLY A 207 -18.01 -17.26 6.42
N ALA A 208 -18.15 -16.59 5.27
CA ALA A 208 -17.83 -17.15 3.96
C ALA A 208 -16.39 -16.88 3.51
N ALA A 209 -15.73 -15.86 4.07
CA ALA A 209 -14.39 -15.42 3.68
C ALA A 209 -13.31 -16.51 3.79
N PRO A 210 -13.21 -17.31 4.88
CA PRO A 210 -12.21 -18.37 4.99
C PRO A 210 -12.24 -19.38 3.84
N ARG A 211 -13.43 -19.87 3.50
CA ARG A 211 -13.64 -20.83 2.41
C ARG A 211 -13.33 -20.19 1.07
N ARG A 212 -13.75 -18.94 0.87
CA ARG A 212 -13.54 -18.27 -0.40
C ARG A 212 -12.06 -17.98 -0.66
N LEU A 213 -11.33 -17.53 0.37
CA LEU A 213 -9.89 -17.31 0.28
C LEU A 213 -9.15 -18.59 -0.11
N ARG A 214 -9.48 -19.74 0.49
CA ARG A 214 -8.89 -21.04 0.06
C ARG A 214 -9.12 -21.33 -1.41
N ALA A 215 -10.34 -21.11 -1.91
CA ALA A 215 -10.66 -21.31 -3.32
C ALA A 215 -9.89 -20.34 -4.25
N MET A 216 -9.75 -19.08 -3.85
CA MET A 216 -8.97 -18.09 -4.60
C MET A 216 -7.48 -18.45 -4.64
N LEU A 217 -6.92 -18.91 -3.52
CA LEU A 217 -5.52 -19.36 -3.44
C LEU A 217 -5.27 -20.59 -4.29
N ALA A 218 -6.15 -21.60 -4.24
CA ALA A 218 -6.04 -22.80 -5.06
C ALA A 218 -6.13 -22.49 -6.57
N ALA A 219 -6.95 -21.51 -6.96
CA ALA A 219 -7.03 -21.06 -8.35
C ALA A 219 -5.79 -20.25 -8.78
N ALA A 220 -5.24 -19.43 -7.88
CA ALA A 220 -4.09 -18.59 -8.15
C ALA A 220 -2.77 -19.38 -8.15
N ASP A 221 -2.65 -20.39 -7.31
CA ASP A 221 -1.48 -21.26 -7.18
C ASP A 221 -1.90 -22.74 -7.03
N PRO A 222 -2.24 -23.42 -8.14
CA PRO A 222 -2.65 -24.83 -8.11
C PRO A 222 -1.59 -25.78 -7.54
N GLY A 223 -0.31 -25.40 -7.58
CA GLY A 223 0.79 -26.16 -7.00
C GLY A 223 0.87 -26.07 -5.47
N GLY A 224 0.23 -25.05 -4.87
CA GLY A 224 0.21 -24.81 -3.44
C GLY A 224 1.59 -24.60 -2.83
N THR A 225 2.55 -24.09 -3.60
CA THR A 225 3.94 -23.85 -3.16
C THR A 225 4.22 -22.39 -2.85
N GLY A 226 3.33 -21.48 -3.24
CA GLY A 226 3.45 -20.05 -3.03
C GLY A 226 3.43 -19.67 -1.56
N ARG A 227 4.21 -18.65 -1.21
CA ARG A 227 4.24 -18.07 0.14
C ARG A 227 3.07 -17.12 0.30
N VAL A 228 2.24 -17.34 1.32
CA VAL A 228 1.08 -16.49 1.62
C VAL A 228 1.48 -15.38 2.58
N LEU A 229 1.19 -14.13 2.22
CA LEU A 229 1.34 -12.94 3.05
C LEU A 229 -0.06 -12.49 3.46
N ALA A 230 -0.52 -12.96 4.61
CA ALA A 230 -1.86 -12.69 5.12
C ALA A 230 -1.87 -11.39 5.92
N GLY A 231 -2.75 -10.46 5.54
CA GLY A 231 -3.10 -9.30 6.34
C GLY A 231 -3.85 -9.69 7.61
N SER A 232 -3.99 -8.75 8.53
CA SER A 232 -4.58 -9.01 9.85
C SER A 232 -6.10 -9.23 9.82
N GLY A 233 -6.77 -9.00 8.69
CA GLY A 233 -8.19 -9.30 8.49
C GLY A 233 -8.43 -10.78 8.20
N ILE A 234 -7.36 -11.53 7.93
CA ILE A 234 -7.39 -12.99 7.85
C ILE A 234 -7.16 -13.56 9.25
N GLY A 235 -8.16 -14.25 9.80
CA GLY A 235 -8.13 -14.84 11.14
C GLY A 235 -6.84 -15.62 11.44
N ALA A 236 -6.34 -15.50 12.67
CA ALA A 236 -5.07 -16.11 13.09
C ALA A 236 -5.10 -17.65 13.04
N ASP A 237 -6.29 -18.23 13.21
CA ASP A 237 -6.60 -19.65 13.15
C ASP A 237 -6.83 -20.17 11.72
N TRP A 238 -7.06 -19.28 10.75
CA TRP A 238 -7.23 -19.68 9.35
C TRP A 238 -5.93 -20.27 8.79
N ALA A 239 -5.99 -21.43 8.13
CA ALA A 239 -4.86 -21.98 7.37
C ALA A 239 -5.27 -22.28 5.93
N PRO A 240 -4.37 -22.04 4.94
CA PRO A 240 -4.56 -22.51 3.59
C PRO A 240 -4.27 -24.01 3.49
N ASP A 241 -4.81 -24.66 2.45
CA ASP A 241 -4.50 -26.05 2.11
C ASP A 241 -3.18 -26.17 1.31
N SER A 242 -2.31 -25.15 1.38
CA SER A 242 -1.04 -25.06 0.65
C SER A 242 0.14 -25.55 1.49
N ARG A 243 1.20 -26.00 0.83
CA ARG A 243 2.48 -26.38 1.44
C ARG A 243 3.40 -25.18 1.69
N GLY A 244 3.16 -24.07 1.00
CA GLY A 244 3.93 -22.85 1.16
C GLY A 244 3.75 -22.20 2.54
N PRO A 245 4.77 -21.46 3.02
CA PRO A 245 4.71 -20.81 4.33
C PRO A 245 3.69 -19.66 4.34
N VAL A 246 3.07 -19.43 5.50
CA VAL A 246 2.17 -18.30 5.75
C VAL A 246 2.86 -17.32 6.69
N LEU A 247 3.05 -16.08 6.22
CA LEU A 247 3.49 -14.96 7.03
C LEU A 247 2.29 -14.07 7.31
N ARG A 248 2.18 -13.58 8.54
CA ARG A 248 1.05 -12.77 8.98
C ARG A 248 1.49 -11.36 9.33
N ALA A 249 0.74 -10.39 8.83
CA ALA A 249 0.91 -9.01 9.22
C ALA A 249 0.38 -8.81 10.65
N PRO A 250 1.02 -7.93 11.45
CA PRO A 250 0.45 -7.51 12.72
C PRO A 250 -0.89 -6.79 12.51
N ALA A 251 -1.70 -6.75 13.56
CA ALA A 251 -2.86 -5.86 13.64
C ALA A 251 -2.43 -4.37 13.60
N GLY A 252 -3.40 -3.47 13.47
CA GLY A 252 -3.13 -2.03 13.52
C GLY A 252 -2.59 -1.43 12.22
N ARG A 253 -2.71 -2.14 11.09
CA ARG A 253 -2.22 -1.70 9.76
C ARG A 253 -3.17 -2.13 8.65
N PRO A 254 -4.37 -1.53 8.56
CA PRO A 254 -5.37 -1.93 7.59
C PRO A 254 -4.87 -1.80 6.14
N ALA A 255 -4.15 -0.72 5.78
CA ALA A 255 -3.68 -0.53 4.41
C ALA A 255 -2.30 -1.15 4.14
N THR A 256 -1.35 -0.99 5.07
CA THR A 256 0.04 -1.43 4.87
C THR A 256 0.31 -2.85 5.35
N GLY A 257 -0.62 -3.53 6.00
CA GLY A 257 -0.41 -4.82 6.66
C GLY A 257 0.31 -5.87 5.81
N ALA A 258 -0.40 -6.48 4.85
CA ALA A 258 0.17 -7.54 4.00
C ALA A 258 1.34 -7.05 3.13
N LEU A 259 1.26 -5.81 2.61
CA LEU A 259 2.31 -5.22 1.79
C LEU A 259 3.59 -4.94 2.58
N GLY A 260 3.47 -4.61 3.85
CA GLY A 260 4.59 -4.31 4.76
C GLY A 260 5.45 -5.53 5.07
N LEU A 261 5.01 -6.73 4.69
CA LEU A 261 5.81 -7.95 4.74
C LEU A 261 6.76 -8.09 3.54
N LEU A 262 6.54 -7.34 2.45
CA LEU A 262 7.36 -7.43 1.22
C LEU A 262 8.80 -6.92 1.35
N PRO A 263 9.12 -5.79 2.03
CA PRO A 263 10.50 -5.28 2.07
C PRO A 263 11.54 -6.24 2.70
N GLY A 264 11.09 -7.27 3.42
CA GLY A 264 11.94 -8.35 3.96
C GLY A 264 12.03 -9.59 3.08
N LEU A 265 11.38 -9.59 1.92
CA LEU A 265 11.32 -10.68 0.96
C LEU A 265 11.72 -10.12 -0.41
N PRO A 266 12.95 -10.36 -0.90
CA PRO A 266 13.32 -9.85 -2.21
C PRO A 266 12.28 -10.31 -3.24
N PRO A 267 11.79 -9.40 -4.13
CA PRO A 267 10.90 -9.80 -5.21
C PRO A 267 11.56 -10.93 -6.01
N GLY A 268 10.91 -12.10 -6.04
CA GLY A 268 11.47 -13.26 -6.72
C GLY A 268 12.46 -14.12 -5.92
N ASP A 269 12.60 -13.92 -4.61
CA ASP A 269 13.41 -14.82 -3.77
C ASP A 269 12.66 -16.14 -3.49
N GLY A 270 13.08 -17.18 -4.21
CA GLY A 270 12.49 -18.51 -4.18
C GLY A 270 11.68 -18.86 -5.44
N PRO A 271 11.53 -20.16 -5.74
CA PRO A 271 10.93 -20.64 -6.99
C PRO A 271 9.41 -20.42 -7.10
N GLY A 272 8.73 -20.09 -5.99
CA GLY A 272 7.27 -19.98 -5.93
C GLY A 272 6.75 -18.53 -5.97
N PRO A 273 5.46 -18.33 -6.31
CA PRO A 273 4.83 -17.01 -6.26
C PRO A 273 4.66 -16.50 -4.81
N LEU A 274 4.52 -15.18 -4.66
CA LEU A 274 4.02 -14.56 -3.43
C LEU A 274 2.51 -14.31 -3.57
N LEU A 275 1.73 -14.63 -2.52
CA LEU A 275 0.27 -14.51 -2.49
C LEU A 275 -0.13 -13.59 -1.34
N LEU A 276 -0.35 -12.30 -1.61
CA LEU A 276 -0.80 -11.34 -0.61
C LEU A 276 -2.32 -11.40 -0.53
N ALA A 277 -2.88 -11.56 0.67
CA ALA A 277 -4.32 -11.58 0.86
C ALA A 277 -4.72 -10.78 2.09
N ASP A 278 -5.83 -10.06 2.01
CA ASP A 278 -6.47 -9.45 3.17
C ASP A 278 -7.98 -9.43 2.98
N TYR A 279 -8.72 -9.33 4.10
CA TYR A 279 -10.17 -9.29 4.12
C TYR A 279 -10.66 -8.17 5.01
N ASP A 280 -11.50 -7.30 4.46
CA ASP A 280 -12.23 -6.31 5.22
C ASP A 280 -13.59 -6.87 5.62
N GLY A 281 -13.75 -7.23 6.89
CA GLY A 281 -15.00 -7.78 7.42
C GLY A 281 -16.15 -6.78 7.49
N GLU A 282 -15.83 -5.48 7.59
CA GLU A 282 -16.81 -4.40 7.67
C GLU A 282 -17.36 -4.07 6.27
N LEU A 283 -16.49 -4.05 5.25
CA LEU A 283 -16.90 -3.80 3.86
C LEU A 283 -17.28 -5.07 3.09
N GLY A 284 -16.91 -6.25 3.60
CA GLY A 284 -17.07 -7.52 2.91
C GLY A 284 -16.13 -7.71 1.72
N ASP A 285 -14.96 -7.07 1.76
CA ASP A 285 -14.00 -7.05 0.65
C ASP A 285 -12.85 -8.03 0.86
N LEU A 286 -12.78 -9.08 0.03
CA LEU A 286 -11.68 -10.03 0.01
C LEU A 286 -10.76 -9.75 -1.16
N SER A 287 -9.48 -9.49 -0.88
CA SER A 287 -8.49 -9.16 -1.91
C SER A 287 -7.35 -10.18 -1.93
N LEU A 288 -6.91 -10.56 -3.13
CA LEU A 288 -5.75 -11.42 -3.37
C LEU A 288 -4.88 -10.81 -4.47
N CYS A 289 -3.59 -10.66 -4.20
CA CYS A 289 -2.57 -10.30 -5.17
C CYS A 289 -1.57 -11.46 -5.30
N ARG A 290 -1.43 -11.99 -6.51
CA ARG A 290 -0.37 -12.95 -6.84
C ARG A 290 0.77 -12.22 -7.53
N ILE A 291 1.98 -12.34 -7.01
CA ILE A 291 3.21 -11.82 -7.60
C ILE A 291 4.07 -13.01 -8.05
N GLU A 292 4.51 -13.03 -9.31
CA GLU A 292 5.36 -14.10 -9.84
C GLU A 292 6.75 -14.11 -9.17
N GLY A 293 7.26 -15.31 -8.87
CA GLY A 293 8.63 -15.53 -8.40
C GLY A 293 9.65 -15.50 -9.54
N THR A 294 10.92 -15.84 -9.27
CA THR A 294 11.98 -15.89 -10.31
C THR A 294 11.81 -17.02 -11.33
N GLY A 295 10.88 -17.94 -11.11
CA GLY A 295 10.80 -19.19 -11.87
C GLY A 295 11.91 -20.16 -11.45
N THR A 296 11.64 -21.45 -11.54
CA THR A 296 12.66 -22.51 -11.47
C THR A 296 13.44 -22.60 -12.77
#